data_AF-A0A0X3BLM0-F1
#
_entry.id   AF-A0A0X3BLM0-F1
#
_cell.length_a   1.000
_cell.length_b   1.000
_cell.length_c   1.000
_cell.angle_alpha   90.00
_cell.angle_beta   90.00
_cell.angle_gamma   90.00
#
_symmetry.space_group_name_H-M   'P 1'
#
loop_
_entity.id
_entity.type
_entity.pdbx_description
1 polymer ?
#
loop_
_entity_poly.entity_id
_entity_poly.type
_entity_poly.pdbx_seq_one_letter_code
_entity_poly.pdbx_strand_id
1 'polypeptide(L)'
;MGVASIRTEPTRITAGDQVDLTIRIENTGTADAKSVRATIDDLDLSGTKEAFLGTIEPGNDGPAVFSLQTDQEGEFPYTLTIQYTDDYGAHTTRQPLNLVVAGPDAVPAIAIAAAVLIAVIVAAAFWYRRRKRE
;
A
#
# COMPACT_ATOMS: atom_id res chain seq x y z
N MET A 1 12.24 -18.92 7.48
CA MET A 1 11.35 -17.74 7.61
C MET A 1 10.56 -17.57 6.34
N GLY A 2 9.27 -17.28 6.47
CA GLY A 2 8.38 -17.00 5.33
C GLY A 2 7.43 -15.85 5.63
N VAL A 3 6.73 -15.39 4.61
CA VAL A 3 5.66 -14.40 4.74
C VAL A 3 4.32 -15.12 4.78
N ALA A 4 3.59 -14.95 5.88
CA ALA A 4 2.28 -15.56 6.11
C ALA A 4 1.15 -14.71 5.49
N SER A 5 1.24 -13.39 5.62
CA SER A 5 0.25 -12.46 5.06
C SER A 5 0.81 -11.04 4.94
N ILE A 6 0.27 -10.28 3.99
CA ILE A 6 0.57 -8.86 3.80
C ILE A 6 -0.74 -8.09 3.84
N ARG A 7 -0.79 -6.98 4.59
CA ARG A 7 -1.94 -6.08 4.72
C ARG A 7 -1.50 -4.63 4.73
N THR A 8 -2.35 -3.74 4.25
CA THR A 8 -2.14 -2.30 4.29
C THR A 8 -3.36 -1.61 4.85
N GLU A 9 -3.14 -0.54 5.62
CA GLU A 9 -4.16 0.41 6.05
C GLU A 9 -3.73 1.81 5.59
N PRO A 10 -4.48 2.48 4.69
CA PRO A 10 -5.71 2.01 4.05
C PRO A 10 -5.50 0.83 3.09
N THR A 11 -6.58 0.07 2.83
CA THR A 11 -6.55 -1.06 1.89
C THR A 11 -6.32 -0.61 0.44
N ARG A 12 -6.86 0.56 0.06
CA ARG A 12 -6.53 1.22 -1.21
C ARG A 12 -5.63 2.39 -0.89
N ILE A 13 -4.42 2.33 -1.43
CA ILE A 13 -3.40 3.35 -1.22
C ILE A 13 -3.47 4.34 -2.38
N THR A 14 -3.51 5.63 -2.06
CA THR A 14 -3.48 6.73 -3.03
C THR A 14 -2.28 7.62 -2.78
N ALA A 15 -1.80 8.30 -3.82
CA ALA A 15 -0.80 9.35 -3.64
C ALA A 15 -1.30 10.41 -2.63
N GLY A 16 -0.48 10.73 -1.64
CA GLY A 16 -0.78 11.55 -0.47
C GLY A 16 -1.01 10.76 0.82
N ASP A 17 -1.28 9.46 0.77
CA ASP A 17 -1.63 8.67 1.95
C ASP A 17 -0.42 8.38 2.86
N GLN A 18 -0.72 8.25 4.16
CA GLN A 18 0.14 7.54 5.10
C GLN A 18 -0.38 6.09 5.20
N VAL A 19 0.50 5.12 5.00
CA VAL A 19 0.16 3.71 4.88
C VAL A 19 0.86 2.89 5.96
N ASP A 20 0.09 2.15 6.75
CA ASP A 20 0.61 1.12 7.62
C ASP A 20 0.63 -0.23 6.89
N LEU A 21 1.81 -0.66 6.47
CA LEU A 21 2.08 -1.95 5.87
C LEU A 21 2.42 -2.96 6.97
N THR A 22 1.55 -3.96 7.16
CA THR A 22 1.76 -5.06 8.10
C THR A 22 2.08 -6.34 7.36
N ILE A 23 3.26 -6.90 7.59
CA ILE A 23 3.70 -8.19 7.07
C ILE A 23 3.81 -9.18 8.23
N ARG A 24 3.03 -10.26 8.20
CA ARG A 24 3.17 -11.34 9.18
C ARG A 24 4.28 -12.29 8.73
N ILE A 25 5.30 -12.43 9.56
CA ILE A 25 6.47 -13.28 9.30
C ILE A 25 6.33 -14.55 10.11
N GLU A 26 6.32 -15.69 9.43
CA GLU A 26 6.16 -17.02 10.02
C GLU A 26 7.49 -17.77 10.09
N ASN A 27 7.72 -18.43 11.22
CA ASN A 27 8.81 -19.37 11.36
C ASN A 27 8.40 -20.76 10.85
N THR A 28 8.69 -21.00 9.58
CA THR A 28 8.47 -22.29 8.90
C THR A 28 9.55 -23.34 9.22
N GLY A 29 10.52 -23.02 10.09
CA GLY A 29 11.59 -23.92 10.51
C GLY A 29 11.20 -24.79 11.71
N THR A 30 12.17 -25.54 12.23
CA THR A 30 11.97 -26.43 13.40
C THR A 30 12.66 -25.94 14.67
N ALA A 31 13.38 -24.81 14.61
CA ALA A 31 14.08 -24.21 15.73
C ALA A 31 13.59 -22.77 15.96
N ASP A 32 13.73 -22.28 17.20
CA ASP A 32 13.40 -20.90 17.54
C ASP A 32 14.23 -19.92 16.74
N ALA A 33 13.56 -18.97 16.11
CA ALA A 33 14.24 -17.85 15.48
C ALA A 33 14.28 -16.68 16.44
N LYS A 34 15.49 -16.33 16.86
CA LYS A 34 15.78 -15.30 17.85
C LYS A 34 16.22 -14.01 17.15
N SER A 35 15.96 -12.88 17.79
CA SER A 35 16.35 -11.55 17.32
C SER A 35 15.89 -11.26 15.88
N VAL A 36 14.67 -11.69 15.55
CA VAL A 36 14.05 -11.48 14.24
C VAL A 36 13.89 -9.98 13.97
N ARG A 37 14.50 -9.53 12.88
CA ARG A 37 14.40 -8.18 12.34
C ARG A 37 13.93 -8.27 10.90
N ALA A 38 13.00 -7.39 10.54
CA ALA A 38 12.53 -7.22 9.17
C ALA A 38 12.86 -5.82 8.67
N THR A 39 13.45 -5.74 7.49
CA THR A 39 13.84 -4.48 6.83
C THR A 39 13.27 -4.44 5.42
N ILE A 40 12.74 -3.29 5.02
CA ILE A 40 12.35 -3.00 3.64
C ILE A 40 13.52 -2.29 2.95
N ASP A 41 14.13 -2.99 2.00
CA ASP A 41 15.22 -2.50 1.15
C ASP A 41 14.68 -2.05 -0.21
N ASP A 42 15.40 -1.15 -0.87
CA ASP A 42 15.14 -0.67 -2.25
C ASP A 42 13.75 -0.04 -2.49
N LEU A 43 13.01 0.31 -1.45
CA LEU A 43 11.74 1.00 -1.58
C LEU A 43 11.93 2.51 -1.74
N ASP A 44 11.55 3.06 -2.89
CA ASP A 44 11.57 4.51 -3.17
C ASP A 44 10.35 5.24 -2.59
N LEU A 45 10.11 5.04 -1.29
CA LEU A 45 9.12 5.75 -0.48
C LEU A 45 9.75 6.12 0.85
N SER A 46 9.26 7.16 1.51
CA SER A 46 9.74 7.55 2.84
C SER A 46 8.95 6.86 3.96
N GLY A 47 9.49 6.84 5.18
CA GLY A 47 8.84 6.26 6.36
C GLY A 47 9.71 5.27 7.13
N THR A 48 9.09 4.54 8.05
CA THR A 48 9.72 3.51 8.89
C THR A 48 9.82 2.20 8.12
N LYS A 49 11.06 1.75 7.85
CA LYS A 49 11.36 0.56 7.06
C LYS A 49 11.97 -0.60 7.85
N GLU A 50 12.02 -0.48 9.18
CA GLU A 50 12.56 -1.54 10.05
C GLU A 50 11.55 -1.91 11.13
N ALA A 51 11.42 -3.21 11.39
CA ALA A 51 10.59 -3.76 12.47
C ALA A 51 11.36 -4.86 13.24
N PHE A 52 11.21 -4.86 14.56
CA PHE A 52 11.81 -5.84 15.46
C PHE A 52 10.74 -6.74 16.05
N LEU A 53 10.84 -8.04 15.79
CA LEU A 53 9.82 -9.03 16.18
C LEU A 53 10.27 -9.88 17.38
N GLY A 54 11.54 -9.84 17.76
CA GLY A 54 12.06 -10.59 18.89
C GLY A 54 12.25 -12.06 18.55
N THR A 55 11.57 -12.96 19.26
CA THR A 55 11.66 -14.40 19.03
C THR A 55 10.37 -14.93 18.43
N ILE A 56 10.48 -15.79 17.41
CA ILE A 56 9.35 -16.47 16.78
C ILE A 56 9.61 -17.98 16.86
N GLU A 57 8.78 -18.67 17.65
CA GLU A 57 8.82 -20.12 17.82
C GLU A 57 8.40 -20.85 16.52
N PRO A 58 8.82 -22.11 16.31
CA PRO A 58 8.39 -22.92 15.18
C PRO A 58 6.86 -22.97 15.02
N GLY A 59 6.38 -22.70 13.81
CA GLY A 59 4.94 -22.68 13.49
C GLY A 59 4.16 -21.46 13.98
N ASN A 60 4.83 -20.54 14.69
CA ASN A 60 4.25 -19.25 15.07
C ASN A 60 4.67 -18.15 14.08
N ASP A 61 3.99 -17.01 14.17
CA ASP A 61 4.28 -15.84 13.37
C ASP A 61 4.19 -14.54 14.20
N GLY A 62 4.81 -13.48 13.70
CA GLY A 62 4.80 -12.16 14.31
C GLY A 62 4.54 -11.04 13.29
N PRO A 63 3.88 -9.94 13.70
CA PRO A 63 3.62 -8.80 12.82
C PRO A 63 4.85 -7.88 12.73
N ALA A 64 5.33 -7.65 11.50
CA ALA A 64 6.24 -6.56 11.15
C ALA A 64 5.41 -5.38 10.61
N VAL A 65 5.40 -4.25 11.33
CA VAL A 65 4.62 -3.06 10.95
C VAL A 65 5.58 -1.98 10.44
N PHE A 66 5.29 -1.46 9.26
CA PHE A 66 6.02 -0.40 8.58
C PHE A 66 5.06 0.75 8.29
N SER A 67 5.46 1.98 8.59
CA SER A 67 4.65 3.17 8.26
C SER A 67 5.31 3.92 7.12
N LEU A 68 4.65 3.97 5.97
CA LEU A 68 5.16 4.52 4.72
C LEU A 68 4.39 5.77 4.32
N GLN A 69 5.06 6.72 3.67
CA GLN A 69 4.43 7.88 3.05
C GLN A 69 4.46 7.71 1.54
N THR A 70 3.30 7.69 0.91
CA THR A 70 3.15 7.49 -0.54
C THR A 70 2.86 8.81 -1.22
N ASP A 71 3.88 9.51 -1.68
CA ASP A 71 3.75 10.83 -2.34
C ASP A 71 3.46 10.75 -3.84
N GLN A 72 3.70 9.59 -4.46
CA GLN A 72 3.56 9.36 -5.90
C GLN A 72 2.74 8.10 -6.19
N GLU A 73 2.00 8.14 -7.29
CA GLU A 73 1.31 6.97 -7.85
C GLU A 73 2.28 6.08 -8.62
N GLY A 74 2.02 4.77 -8.63
CA GLY A 74 2.85 3.82 -9.38
C GLY A 74 3.05 2.47 -8.69
N GLU A 75 3.94 1.68 -9.27
CA GLU A 75 4.41 0.42 -8.71
C GLU A 75 5.79 0.61 -8.09
N PHE A 76 5.92 0.21 -6.83
CA PHE A 76 7.13 0.34 -6.05
C PHE A 76 7.62 -1.06 -5.69
N PRO A 77 8.49 -1.67 -6.51
CA PRO A 77 9.14 -2.92 -6.16
C PRO A 77 10.09 -2.69 -4.98
N TYR A 78 10.14 -3.64 -4.05
CA TYR A 78 11.03 -3.59 -2.90
C TYR A 78 11.43 -5.00 -2.47
N THR A 79 12.45 -5.09 -1.62
CA THR A 79 12.89 -6.37 -1.04
C THR A 79 12.63 -6.36 0.46
N LEU A 80 11.87 -7.32 0.94
CA LEU A 80 11.78 -7.61 2.37
C LEU A 80 12.99 -8.48 2.77
N THR A 81 13.86 -7.96 3.62
CA THR A 81 14.97 -8.68 4.23
C THR A 81 14.63 -9.06 5.66
N ILE A 82 14.62 -10.36 5.95
CA ILE A 82 14.38 -10.92 7.28
C ILE A 82 15.68 -11.50 7.81
N GLN A 83 16.16 -10.99 8.94
CA GLN A 83 17.37 -11.45 9.61
C GLN A 83 17.00 -12.06 10.96
N TYR A 84 17.59 -13.20 11.28
CA TYR A 84 17.37 -13.86 12.57
C TYR A 84 18.56 -14.76 12.91
N THR A 85 18.62 -15.21 14.16
CA THR A 85 19.61 -16.19 14.63
C THR A 85 18.87 -17.42 15.16
N ASP A 86 19.35 -18.61 14.85
CA ASP A 86 18.90 -19.86 15.47
C ASP A 86 20.11 -20.61 16.06
N ASP A 87 19.89 -21.86 16.47
CA ASP A 87 20.94 -22.69 17.07
C ASP A 87 22.06 -23.08 16.09
N TYR A 88 21.87 -22.83 14.78
CA TYR A 88 22.85 -23.07 13.71
C TYR A 88 23.56 -21.79 13.23
N GLY A 89 23.16 -20.62 13.75
CA GLY A 89 23.82 -19.34 13.48
C GLY A 89 22.88 -18.27 12.93
N ALA A 90 23.47 -17.27 12.27
CA ALA A 90 22.73 -16.15 11.69
C ALA A 90 22.24 -16.49 10.28
N HIS A 91 20.99 -16.12 10.01
CA HIS A 91 20.31 -16.36 8.74
C HIS A 91 19.77 -15.07 8.15
N THR A 92 19.64 -15.05 6.83
CA THR A 92 19.02 -13.95 6.10
C THR A 92 18.13 -14.52 5.02
N THR A 93 16.88 -14.10 4.99
CA THR A 93 15.89 -14.41 3.95
C THR A 93 15.53 -13.12 3.22
N ARG A 94 15.48 -13.15 1.89
CA ARG A 94 15.08 -12.01 1.06
C ARG A 94 13.87 -12.39 0.23
N GLN A 95 12.86 -11.53 0.23
CA GLN A 95 11.64 -11.74 -0.53
C GLN A 95 11.31 -10.49 -1.35
N PRO A 96 11.34 -10.59 -2.69
CA PRO A 96 10.90 -9.48 -3.55
C PRO A 96 9.39 -9.33 -3.45
N LEU A 97 8.93 -8.10 -3.26
CA LEU A 97 7.52 -7.71 -3.15
C LEU A 97 7.26 -6.44 -3.96
N ASN A 98 5.99 -6.11 -4.14
CA ASN A 98 5.57 -4.91 -4.87
C ASN A 98 4.48 -4.19 -4.08
N LEU A 99 4.58 -2.87 -3.97
CA LEU A 99 3.55 -2.00 -3.41
C LEU A 99 2.94 -1.16 -4.53
N VAL A 100 1.62 -1.18 -4.66
CA VAL A 100 0.90 -0.43 -5.70
C VAL A 100 0.19 0.75 -5.08
N VAL A 101 0.52 1.95 -5.54
CA VAL A 101 -0.15 3.21 -5.17
C VAL A 101 -1.04 3.64 -6.32
N ALA A 102 -2.34 3.71 -6.07
CA ALA A 102 -3.32 4.12 -7.06
C ALA A 102 -3.24 5.63 -7.32
N GLY A 103 -3.49 5.99 -8.58
CA GLY A 103 -3.77 7.36 -8.96
C GLY A 103 -5.17 7.82 -8.56
N PRO A 104 -5.42 9.14 -8.56
CA PRO A 104 -6.75 9.68 -8.33
C PRO A 104 -7.72 9.17 -9.40
N ASP A 105 -8.97 8.91 -8.99
CA ASP A 105 -10.00 8.45 -9.91
C ASP A 105 -10.27 9.52 -10.98
N ALA A 106 -9.79 9.28 -12.19
CA ALA A 106 -10.00 10.19 -13.30
C ALA A 106 -11.48 10.19 -13.70
N VAL A 107 -12.14 11.35 -13.62
CA VAL A 107 -13.49 11.50 -14.16
C VAL A 107 -13.40 11.35 -15.67
N PRO A 108 -14.11 10.39 -16.29
CA PRO A 108 -14.00 10.19 -17.72
C PRO A 108 -14.51 11.42 -18.47
N ALA A 109 -13.78 11.87 -19.48
CA ALA A 109 -14.08 13.10 -20.23
C ALA A 109 -15.53 13.14 -20.78
N ILE A 110 -16.10 11.97 -21.09
CA ILE A 110 -17.50 11.83 -21.52
C ILE A 110 -18.51 12.28 -20.45
N ALA A 111 -18.23 12.08 -19.16
CA ALA A 111 -19.10 12.49 -18.07
C ALA A 111 -19.08 14.03 -17.93
N ILE A 112 -17.90 14.64 -18.05
CA ILE A 112 -17.74 16.10 -18.09
C ILE A 112 -18.48 16.69 -19.30
N ALA A 113 -18.28 16.10 -20.48
CA ALA A 113 -18.95 16.55 -21.71
C ALA A 113 -20.48 16.44 -21.61
N ALA A 114 -21.01 15.34 -21.06
CA ALA A 114 -22.44 15.17 -20.85
C ALA A 114 -23.01 16.20 -19.87
N ALA A 115 -22.33 16.46 -18.75
CA ALA A 115 -22.74 17.47 -17.78
C ALA A 115 -22.78 18.88 -18.40
N VAL A 116 -21.77 19.24 -19.20
CA VAL A 116 -21.73 20.52 -19.94
C VAL A 116 -22.89 20.59 -20.95
N LEU A 117 -23.15 19.51 -21.70
CA LEU A 117 -24.25 19.47 -22.68
C LEU A 117 -25.61 19.68 -22.00
N ILE A 118 -25.85 19.01 -20.87
CA ILE A 118 -27.07 19.16 -20.07
C ILE A 118 -27.21 20.62 -19.57
N ALA A 119 -26.12 21.22 -19.07
CA ALA A 119 -26.14 22.61 -18.61
C ALA A 119 -26.49 23.59 -19.74
N VAL A 120 -25.94 23.40 -20.95
CA VAL A 120 -26.27 24.23 -22.12
C VAL A 120 -27.74 24.08 -22.52
N ILE A 121 -28.27 22.86 -22.54
CA ILE A 121 -29.69 22.60 -22.85
C ILE A 121 -30.60 23.28 -21.84
N VAL A 122 -30.29 23.19 -20.54
CA VAL A 122 -31.06 23.83 -19.47
C VAL A 122 -31.01 25.36 -19.60
N ALA A 123 -29.84 25.94 -19.86
CA ALA A 123 -29.67 27.37 -20.07
C ALA A 123 -30.45 27.88 -21.29
N ALA A 124 -30.38 27.16 -22.42
CA ALA A 124 -31.13 27.48 -23.62
C ALA A 124 -32.66 27.43 -23.38
N ALA A 125 -33.14 26.38 -22.71
CA ALA A 125 -34.55 26.25 -22.35
C ALA A 125 -35.03 27.37 -21.42
N PHE A 126 -34.21 27.76 -20.43
CA PHE A 126 -34.50 28.86 -19.53
C PHE A 126 -34.57 30.20 -20.26
N TRP A 127 -33.60 30.48 -21.15
CA TRP A 127 -33.57 31.69 -21.97
C TRP A 127 -34.79 31.79 -22.89
N TYR A 128 -35.18 30.69 -23.52
CA TYR A 128 -36.35 30.64 -24.39
C TYR A 128 -37.67 30.83 -23.63
N ARG A 129 -37.78 30.28 -22.40
CA ARG A 129 -38.95 30.49 -21.54
C ARG A 129 -39.07 31.93 -21.04
N ARG A 130 -37.94 32.59 -20.74
CA ARG A 130 -37.93 34.00 -20.31
C ARG A 130 -38.40 34.92 -21.45
N ARG A 131 -37.92 34.68 -22.68
CA ARG A 131 -38.26 35.49 -23.85
C ARG A 131 -39.72 35.35 -24.33
N LYS A 132 -40.43 34.28 -23.96
CA LYS A 132 -41.86 34.09 -24.26
C LYS A 132 -42.82 34.68 -23.21
N ARG A 133 -42.29 35.15 -22.09
CA ARG A 133 -43.08 35.77 -21.00
C ARG A 133 -43.02 37.31 -21.02
N GLU A 134 -42.22 37.89 -21.91
CA GLU A 134 -42.24 39.30 -22.31
C GLU A 134 -43.00 39.43 -23.63
#